data_AF-A0A0R3URE1-F1
#
_entry.id   AF-A0A0R3URE1-F1
#
_cell.length_a   1.000
_cell.length_b   1.000
_cell.length_c   1.000
_cell.angle_alpha   90.00
_cell.angle_beta   90.00
_cell.angle_gamma   90.00
#
_symmetry.space_group_name_H-M   'P 1'
#
loop_
_entity.id
_entity.type
_entity.pdbx_description
1 polymer ?
#
loop_
_entity_poly.entity_id
_entity_poly.type
_entity_poly.pdbx_seq_one_letter_code
_entity_poly.pdbx_strand_id
1 'polypeptide(L)'
;MGTAVRPIRYLMLKPKYIRHPDEFYFPTLAYNSHLHLPGACLHSPAPESEVGLNYLAKFVIWRSYNMTCATNYVRNVCILGMDQVALLQTVPHISANKFHADYQPEAYDAMEQWYFQRVAAEVKSGSYNRCSFDPNIYAERLCSRYHI
;
A
#
# COMPACT_ATOMS: atom_id res chain seq x y z
N MET A 1 -18.87 -10.95 0.35
CA MET A 1 -17.94 -11.85 1.07
C MET A 1 -18.73 -13.00 1.66
N GLY A 2 -18.54 -14.20 1.09
CA GLY A 2 -19.47 -15.33 1.16
C GLY A 2 -19.56 -16.06 2.50
N THR A 3 -20.60 -16.86 2.63
CA THR A 3 -20.87 -17.78 3.75
C THR A 3 -19.70 -18.73 4.06
N ALA A 4 -18.88 -19.07 3.05
CA ALA A 4 -17.75 -19.99 3.16
C ALA A 4 -16.69 -19.54 4.19
N VAL A 5 -16.35 -18.25 4.26
CA VAL A 5 -15.34 -17.72 5.20
C VAL A 5 -15.94 -17.19 6.50
N ARG A 6 -17.25 -17.44 6.75
CA ARG A 6 -17.95 -16.96 7.95
C ARG A 6 -17.27 -17.42 9.24
N PRO A 7 -16.83 -18.69 9.40
CA PRO A 7 -16.15 -19.12 10.63
C PRO A 7 -14.87 -18.34 10.90
N ILE A 8 -14.04 -18.13 9.86
CA ILE A 8 -12.78 -17.37 9.95
C ILE A 8 -13.05 -15.93 10.35
N ARG A 9 -13.98 -15.27 9.66
CA ARG A 9 -14.39 -13.90 9.97
C ARG A 9 -14.89 -13.78 11.41
N TYR A 10 -15.76 -14.69 11.83
CA TYR A 10 -16.33 -14.67 13.18
C TYR A 10 -15.25 -14.82 14.24
N LEU A 11 -14.32 -15.75 14.05
CA LEU A 11 -13.25 -16.01 15.00
C LEU A 11 -12.25 -14.84 15.05
N MET A 12 -11.72 -14.43 13.89
CA MET A 12 -10.64 -13.46 13.81
C MET A 12 -11.09 -12.04 14.17
N LEU A 13 -12.32 -11.65 13.81
CA LEU A 13 -12.85 -10.32 14.10
C LEU A 13 -13.60 -10.27 15.44
N LYS A 14 -13.61 -11.37 16.22
CA LYS A 14 -14.22 -11.38 17.56
C LYS A 14 -13.47 -10.39 18.46
N PRO A 15 -14.16 -9.45 19.13
CA PRO A 15 -13.52 -8.49 20.01
C PRO A 15 -12.61 -9.16 21.04
N LYS A 16 -11.39 -8.64 21.17
CA LYS A 16 -10.36 -9.11 22.12
C LYS A 16 -9.87 -10.55 21.90
N TYR A 17 -10.24 -11.21 20.80
CA TYR A 17 -9.79 -12.57 20.52
C TYR A 17 -8.40 -12.60 19.88
N ILE A 18 -8.19 -11.77 18.84
CA ILE A 18 -6.89 -11.53 18.22
C ILE A 18 -6.53 -10.05 18.42
N ARG A 19 -5.26 -9.79 18.73
CA ARG A 19 -4.73 -8.43 18.82
C ARG A 19 -4.51 -7.90 17.38
N HIS A 20 -5.05 -6.71 17.08
CA HIS A 20 -4.96 -6.08 15.74
C HIS A 20 -5.49 -6.98 14.61
N PRO A 21 -6.76 -7.41 14.65
CA PRO A 21 -7.29 -8.40 13.71
C PRO A 21 -7.28 -7.90 12.25
N ASP A 22 -7.25 -6.60 12.03
CA ASP A 22 -7.09 -5.95 10.73
C ASP A 22 -5.72 -6.24 10.07
N GLU A 23 -4.67 -6.45 10.86
CA GLU A 23 -3.32 -6.81 10.36
C GLU A 23 -3.20 -8.30 9.97
N PHE A 24 -4.16 -9.14 10.35
CA PHE A 24 -4.12 -10.58 10.09
C PHE A 24 -5.24 -11.07 9.18
N TYR A 25 -6.44 -10.51 9.28
CA TYR A 25 -7.62 -11.05 8.60
C TYR A 25 -7.47 -11.01 7.08
N PHE A 26 -7.17 -9.85 6.48
CA PHE A 26 -7.03 -9.76 5.03
C PHE A 26 -5.82 -10.53 4.48
N PRO A 27 -4.62 -10.47 5.10
CA PRO A 27 -3.51 -11.33 4.68
C PRO A 27 -3.83 -12.81 4.78
N THR A 28 -4.58 -13.25 5.80
CA THR A 28 -5.02 -14.65 5.92
C THR A 28 -5.90 -15.07 4.74
N LEU A 29 -6.81 -14.21 4.29
CA LEU A 29 -7.62 -14.50 3.11
C LEU A 29 -6.78 -14.48 1.82
N ALA A 30 -5.85 -13.54 1.70
CA ALA A 30 -5.05 -13.33 0.50
C ALA A 30 -3.93 -14.36 0.31
N TYR A 31 -3.38 -14.95 1.38
CA TYR A 31 -2.24 -15.87 1.33
C TYR A 31 -2.58 -17.31 1.76
N ASN A 32 -3.87 -17.63 1.92
CA ASN A 32 -4.32 -18.99 2.19
C ASN A 32 -5.02 -19.59 0.96
N SER A 33 -4.23 -20.22 0.10
CA SER A 33 -4.72 -20.85 -1.14
C SER A 33 -5.70 -22.00 -0.88
N HIS A 34 -5.69 -22.62 0.30
CA HIS A 34 -6.67 -23.67 0.66
C HIS A 34 -8.11 -23.15 0.76
N LEU A 35 -8.30 -21.83 0.88
CA LEU A 35 -9.63 -21.22 0.88
C LEU A 35 -10.23 -21.07 -0.52
N HIS A 36 -9.43 -21.30 -1.57
CA HIS A 36 -9.85 -21.15 -2.97
C HIS A 36 -10.57 -19.83 -3.28
N LEU A 37 -10.09 -18.74 -2.66
CA LEU A 37 -10.62 -17.40 -2.89
C LEU A 37 -10.02 -16.83 -4.18
N PRO A 38 -10.82 -16.15 -5.02
CA PRO A 38 -10.30 -15.48 -6.22
C PRO A 38 -9.19 -14.49 -5.86
N GLY A 39 -8.06 -14.57 -6.56
CA GLY A 39 -6.90 -13.71 -6.33
C GLY A 39 -6.05 -14.09 -5.11
N ALA A 40 -6.36 -15.20 -4.42
CA ALA A 40 -5.50 -15.69 -3.34
C ALA A 40 -4.17 -16.21 -3.90
N CYS A 41 -3.07 -15.80 -3.29
CA CYS A 41 -1.72 -16.15 -3.70
C CYS A 41 -1.45 -17.64 -3.47
N LEU A 42 -0.87 -18.29 -4.48
CA LEU A 42 -0.48 -19.70 -4.42
C LEU A 42 0.80 -19.93 -3.62
N HIS A 43 1.62 -18.89 -3.46
CA HIS A 43 2.93 -18.96 -2.81
C HIS A 43 3.00 -17.97 -1.63
N SER A 44 3.41 -18.46 -0.46
CA SER A 44 3.56 -17.67 0.75
C SER A 44 4.83 -18.10 1.50
N PRO A 45 5.64 -17.17 2.04
CA PRO A 45 5.46 -15.71 2.00
C PRO A 45 5.81 -15.10 0.63
N ALA A 46 5.26 -13.92 0.33
CA ALA A 46 5.73 -13.12 -0.81
C ALA A 46 7.16 -12.60 -0.57
N PRO A 47 7.93 -12.28 -1.63
CA PRO A 47 9.30 -11.82 -1.50
C PRO A 47 9.36 -10.48 -0.75
N GLU A 48 10.40 -10.30 0.07
CA GLU A 48 10.59 -9.05 0.84
C GLU A 48 10.64 -7.81 -0.06
N SER A 49 11.16 -7.93 -1.28
CA SER A 49 11.17 -6.87 -2.28
C SER A 49 9.76 -6.41 -2.74
N GLU A 50 8.72 -7.21 -2.49
CA GLU A 50 7.32 -6.87 -2.80
C GLU A 50 6.54 -6.36 -1.59
N VAL A 51 6.86 -6.85 -0.39
CA VAL A 51 6.09 -6.57 0.84
C VAL A 51 6.81 -5.64 1.82
N GLY A 52 8.12 -5.44 1.67
CA GLY A 52 8.99 -4.76 2.64
C GLY A 52 8.66 -3.28 2.86
N LEU A 53 7.90 -2.66 1.95
CA LEU A 53 7.35 -1.31 2.09
C LEU A 53 5.81 -1.31 2.07
N ASN A 54 5.19 -2.20 2.86
CA ASN A 54 3.72 -2.29 3.07
C ASN A 54 2.86 -2.66 1.85
N TYR A 55 3.40 -3.48 0.93
CA TYR A 55 2.76 -3.83 -0.36
C TYR A 55 2.35 -2.59 -1.18
N LEU A 56 1.93 -2.73 -2.43
CA LEU A 56 1.63 -1.57 -3.28
C LEU A 56 0.37 -0.78 -2.84
N ALA A 57 -0.38 -1.29 -1.86
CA ALA A 57 -1.58 -0.64 -1.36
C ALA A 57 -1.29 0.69 -0.64
N LYS A 58 -0.19 0.78 0.11
CA LYS A 58 0.08 1.95 0.96
C LYS A 58 1.56 2.11 1.27
N PHE A 59 2.15 3.23 0.87
CA PHE A 59 3.49 3.61 1.26
C PHE A 59 3.51 4.12 2.70
N VAL A 60 4.36 3.57 3.54
CA VAL A 60 4.56 4.01 4.93
C VAL A 60 6.03 3.93 5.26
N ILE A 61 6.59 4.95 5.89
CA ILE A 61 7.95 4.92 6.42
C ILE A 61 7.86 4.65 7.93
N TRP A 62 8.26 3.46 8.33
CA TRP A 62 8.42 3.09 9.74
C TRP A 62 9.81 3.46 10.22
N ARG A 63 9.96 3.81 11.50
CA ARG A 63 11.26 4.12 12.12
C ARG A 63 12.26 2.96 12.01
N SER A 64 11.78 1.72 11.91
CA SER A 64 12.60 0.52 11.75
C SER A 64 13.07 0.28 10.32
N TYR A 65 12.56 1.02 9.34
CA TYR A 65 13.01 0.89 7.96
C TYR A 65 14.37 1.58 7.79
N ASN A 66 15.16 1.07 6.85
CA ASN A 66 16.42 1.70 6.45
C ASN A 66 16.15 2.89 5.49
N MET A 67 15.27 3.81 5.91
CA MET A 67 14.83 4.98 5.16
C MET A 67 14.77 6.19 6.09
N THR A 68 15.34 7.30 5.66
CA THR A 68 15.36 8.53 6.45
C THR A 68 14.01 9.26 6.36
N CYS A 69 13.41 9.55 7.52
CA CYS A 69 12.32 10.51 7.66
C CYS A 69 12.92 11.77 8.29
N ALA A 70 13.07 12.83 7.48
CA ALA A 70 13.68 14.08 7.91
C ALA A 70 12.72 14.99 8.72
N THR A 71 11.47 14.56 8.88
CA THR A 71 10.39 15.29 9.56
C THR A 71 10.20 14.81 11.00
N ASN A 72 9.10 14.13 11.30
CA ASN A 72 8.73 13.67 12.64
C ASN A 72 8.15 12.26 12.60
N TYR A 73 8.19 11.57 13.74
CA TYR A 73 7.59 10.26 13.94
C TYR A 73 6.51 10.32 15.02
N VAL A 74 5.33 9.78 14.73
CA VAL A 74 4.27 9.61 15.73
C VAL A 74 3.81 8.16 15.72
N ARG A 75 4.04 7.46 16.85
CA ARG A 75 3.88 6.00 16.99
C ARG A 75 4.72 5.21 15.98
N ASN A 76 5.99 5.58 15.84
CA ASN A 76 6.98 4.98 14.92
C ASN A 76 6.67 5.11 13.42
N VAL A 77 5.62 5.84 13.04
CA VAL A 77 5.29 6.14 11.64
C VAL A 77 5.69 7.59 11.31
N CYS A 78 6.43 7.77 10.22
CA CYS A 78 6.83 9.06 9.69
C CYS A 78 5.61 9.93 9.33
N ILE A 79 5.65 11.21 9.69
CA ILE A 79 4.72 12.21 9.17
C ILE A 79 5.33 12.75 7.88
N LEU A 80 4.75 12.40 6.74
CA LEU A 80 5.24 12.79 5.42
C LEU A 80 5.16 14.31 5.28
N GLY A 81 6.26 14.92 4.85
CA GLY A 81 6.37 16.35 4.60
C GLY A 81 7.07 16.64 3.27
N MET A 82 7.53 17.88 3.09
CA MET A 82 8.09 18.36 1.81
C MET A 82 9.28 17.51 1.34
N ASP A 83 10.12 17.06 2.26
CA ASP A 83 11.29 16.23 1.96
C ASP A 83 10.96 14.88 1.32
N GLN A 84 9.72 14.41 1.47
CA GLN A 84 9.27 13.14 0.90
C GLN A 84 8.50 13.30 -0.41
N VAL A 85 8.14 14.52 -0.83
CA VAL A 85 7.30 14.75 -2.03
C VAL A 85 7.93 14.15 -3.28
N ALA A 86 9.22 14.41 -3.55
CA ALA A 86 9.91 13.87 -4.72
C ALA A 86 9.93 12.33 -4.75
N LEU A 87 10.07 11.69 -3.59
CA LEU A 87 10.00 10.23 -3.47
C LEU A 87 8.57 9.74 -3.74
N LEU A 88 7.56 10.38 -3.14
CA LEU A 88 6.16 9.98 -3.29
C LEU A 88 5.65 10.06 -4.74
N GLN A 89 6.21 10.96 -5.54
CA GLN A 89 5.89 11.09 -6.97
C GLN A 89 6.46 9.95 -7.84
N THR A 90 7.36 9.13 -7.29
CA THR A 90 8.07 8.06 -8.03
C THR A 90 7.77 6.66 -7.52
N VAL A 91 7.38 6.51 -6.25
CA VAL A 91 7.03 5.19 -5.70
C VAL A 91 5.76 4.63 -6.35
N PRO A 92 5.68 3.31 -6.55
CA PRO A 92 4.56 2.66 -7.24
C PRO A 92 3.35 2.42 -6.34
N HIS A 93 3.33 2.97 -5.12
CA HIS A 93 2.22 2.76 -4.19
C HIS A 93 1.02 3.62 -4.57
N ILE A 94 -0.19 3.09 -4.41
CA ILE A 94 -1.42 3.80 -4.77
C ILE A 94 -1.87 4.84 -3.74
N SER A 95 -1.32 4.77 -2.53
CA SER A 95 -1.58 5.71 -1.43
C SER A 95 -0.37 5.82 -0.52
N ALA A 96 -0.34 6.84 0.35
CA ALA A 96 0.74 7.03 1.31
C ALA A 96 0.20 7.38 2.71
N ASN A 97 0.95 7.04 3.76
CA ASN A 97 0.61 7.31 5.15
C ASN A 97 1.84 7.74 5.96
N LYS A 98 1.77 8.79 6.79
CA LYS A 98 0.61 9.69 7.05
C LYS A 98 0.97 11.15 6.82
N PHE A 99 -0.02 11.92 6.41
CA PHE A 99 -0.01 13.38 6.42
C PHE A 99 -0.82 13.89 7.62
N HIS A 100 -0.49 15.07 8.10
CA HIS A 100 -1.20 15.77 9.16
C HIS A 100 -1.48 17.20 8.68
N ALA A 101 -2.74 17.63 8.75
CA ALA A 101 -3.15 18.93 8.23
C ALA A 101 -2.51 20.11 8.98
N ASP A 102 -2.08 19.88 10.22
CA ASP A 102 -1.39 20.82 11.10
C ASP A 102 0.14 20.68 11.05
N TYR A 103 0.69 19.82 10.16
CA TYR A 103 2.13 19.60 10.05
C TYR A 103 2.58 19.48 8.59
N GLN A 104 3.22 20.54 8.10
CA GLN A 104 3.63 20.72 6.71
C GLN A 104 2.49 20.44 5.70
N PRO A 105 1.34 21.13 5.80
CA PRO A 105 0.22 20.95 4.86
C PRO A 105 0.62 21.19 3.40
N GLU A 106 1.65 22.01 3.15
CA GLU A 106 2.17 22.32 1.81
C GLU A 106 2.65 21.06 1.08
N ALA A 107 3.08 20.02 1.81
CA ALA A 107 3.46 18.74 1.21
C ALA A 107 2.25 18.00 0.63
N TYR A 108 1.09 18.10 1.29
CA TYR A 108 -0.15 17.53 0.78
C TYR A 108 -0.62 18.32 -0.45
N ASP A 109 -0.57 19.65 -0.39
CA ASP A 109 -0.93 20.53 -1.51
C ASP A 109 -0.04 20.25 -2.75
N ALA A 110 1.26 20.06 -2.55
CA ALA A 110 2.19 19.71 -3.62
C ALA A 110 1.87 18.36 -4.27
N MET A 111 1.47 17.36 -3.48
CA MET A 111 1.05 16.06 -4.00
C MET A 111 -0.29 16.14 -4.74
N GLU A 112 -1.24 16.93 -4.24
CA GLU A 112 -2.52 17.18 -4.91
C GLU A 112 -2.32 17.89 -6.25
N GLN A 113 -1.53 18.97 -6.27
CA GLN A 113 -1.21 19.70 -7.49
C GLN A 113 -0.52 18.79 -8.52
N TRP A 114 0.47 18.00 -8.09
CA TRP A 114 1.15 17.04 -8.97
C TRP A 114 0.18 16.01 -9.55
N TYR A 115 -0.70 15.45 -8.72
CA TYR A 115 -1.69 14.46 -9.15
C TYR A 115 -2.59 15.03 -10.25
N PHE A 116 -3.17 16.22 -10.05
CA PHE A 116 -4.05 16.82 -11.06
C PHE A 116 -3.31 17.24 -12.33
N GLN A 117 -2.06 17.72 -12.22
CA GLN A 117 -1.22 18.01 -13.39
C GLN A 117 -0.95 16.74 -14.20
N ARG A 118 -0.63 15.63 -13.51
CA ARG A 118 -0.44 14.34 -14.15
C ARG A 118 -1.71 13.86 -14.86
N VAL A 119 -2.85 13.84 -14.18
CA VAL A 119 -4.13 13.43 -14.77
C VAL A 119 -4.48 14.28 -15.99
N ALA A 120 -4.32 15.60 -15.92
CA ALA A 120 -4.57 16.49 -17.05
C ALA A 120 -3.66 16.17 -18.26
N ALA A 121 -2.38 15.87 -18.00
CA ALA A 121 -1.45 15.47 -19.04
C ALA A 121 -1.83 14.12 -19.68
N GLU A 122 -2.23 13.13 -18.87
CA GLU A 122 -2.65 11.81 -19.33
C GLU A 122 -3.96 11.86 -20.15
N VAL A 123 -4.93 12.68 -19.73
CA VAL A 123 -6.16 12.93 -20.50
C VAL A 123 -5.84 13.58 -21.85
N LYS A 124 -4.93 14.58 -21.86
CA LYS A 124 -4.54 15.28 -23.07
C LYS A 124 -3.77 14.38 -24.05
N SER A 125 -2.90 13.51 -23.56
CA SER A 125 -2.11 12.60 -24.39
C SER A 125 -2.86 11.33 -24.78
N GLY A 126 -3.91 10.96 -24.04
CA GLY A 126 -4.58 9.67 -24.17
C GLY A 126 -3.77 8.49 -23.61
N SER A 127 -2.69 8.74 -22.86
CA SER A 127 -1.80 7.70 -22.33
C SER A 127 -1.09 8.16 -21.06
N TYR A 128 -0.77 7.20 -20.18
CA TYR A 128 0.08 7.45 -19.02
C TYR A 128 1.52 7.80 -19.42
N ASN A 129 2.21 8.54 -18.55
CA ASN A 129 3.63 8.82 -18.72
C ASN A 129 4.47 7.62 -18.25
N ARG A 130 5.13 6.95 -19.19
CA ARG A 130 5.97 5.75 -18.93
C ARG A 130 7.18 6.01 -18.03
N CYS A 131 7.65 7.26 -17.95
CA CYS A 131 8.76 7.62 -17.06
C CYS A 131 8.32 7.76 -15.59
N SER A 132 7.04 7.99 -15.33
CA SER A 132 6.50 8.19 -13.97
C SER A 132 5.52 7.11 -13.53
N PHE A 133 5.13 6.20 -14.42
CA PHE A 133 4.23 5.09 -14.12
C PHE A 133 4.59 3.86 -14.96
N ASP A 134 4.93 2.78 -14.28
CA ASP A 134 5.19 1.48 -14.88
C ASP A 134 4.12 0.47 -14.42
N PRO A 135 3.18 0.07 -15.29
CA PRO A 135 2.17 -0.92 -14.94
C PRO A 135 2.75 -2.32 -14.70
N ASN A 136 3.94 -2.62 -15.22
CA ASN A 136 4.57 -3.94 -15.02
C ASN A 136 4.85 -4.20 -13.54
N ILE A 137 5.12 -3.15 -12.75
CA ILE A 137 5.33 -3.27 -11.30
C ILE A 137 4.13 -3.96 -10.61
N TYR A 138 2.91 -3.82 -11.13
CA TYR A 138 1.72 -4.47 -10.59
C TYR A 138 1.51 -5.86 -11.21
N ALA A 139 1.73 -6.00 -12.52
CA ALA A 139 1.49 -7.24 -13.25
C ALA A 139 2.53 -8.34 -12.94
N GLU A 140 3.75 -7.96 -12.57
CA GLU A 140 4.87 -8.89 -12.43
C GLU A 140 5.08 -9.44 -11.03
N ARG A 141 4.24 -9.03 -10.06
CA ARG A 141 4.34 -9.53 -8.67
C ARG A 141 4.07 -11.01 -8.58
N LEU A 142 4.68 -11.68 -7.60
CA LEU A 142 4.52 -13.11 -7.36
C LEU A 142 3.03 -13.48 -7.29
N CYS A 143 2.25 -12.77 -6.46
CA CYS A 143 0.82 -13.05 -6.32
C CYS A 143 -0.02 -12.55 -7.51
N SER A 144 0.47 -11.60 -8.31
CA SER A 144 -0.20 -11.22 -9.56
C SER A 144 -0.06 -12.29 -10.63
N ARG A 145 1.06 -13.04 -10.65
CA ARG A 145 1.32 -14.12 -11.62
C ARG A 145 0.83 -15.48 -11.14
N TYR A 146 0.86 -15.73 -9.83
CA TYR A 146 0.59 -17.02 -9.22
C TYR A 146 -0.49 -16.89 -8.15
N HIS A 147 -1.74 -16.73 -8.60
CA HIS A 147 -2.95 -16.73 -7.77
C HIS A 147 -4.00 -17.70 -8.31
N ILE A 148 -5.03 -17.92 -7.50
CA ILE A 148 -6.24 -18.68 -7.85
C ILE A 148 -7.17 -17.87 -8.74
#